data_AF-A0A1G3M119-F1
#
_entry.id   AF-A0A1G3M119-F1
#
_cell.length_a   1.000
_cell.length_b   1.000
_cell.length_c   1.000
_cell.angle_alpha   90.00
_cell.angle_beta   90.00
_cell.angle_gamma   90.00
#
_symmetry.space_group_name_H-M   'P 1'
#
loop_
_entity.id
_entity.type
_entity.pdbx_description
1 polymer ?
#
loop_
_entity_poly.entity_id
_entity_poly.type
_entity_poly.pdbx_seq_one_letter_code
_entity_poly.pdbx_strand_id
1 'polypeptide(L)' 'MRGNGLNVFKRVPDSGLEFKRFFGVRLWDFWSPAFGFDLVKFEDWLKPGGGRSIRDAILERHGARAVQIVETLLKA' A
#
# COMPACT_ATOMS: atom_id res chain seq x y z
N MET A 1 -16.89 32.06 -11.00
CA MET A 1 -16.86 30.58 -11.11
C MET A 1 -15.40 30.13 -11.17
N ARG A 2 -14.79 29.74 -10.05
CA ARG A 2 -13.43 29.18 -10.05
C ARG A 2 -13.56 27.67 -9.93
N GLY A 3 -13.23 26.97 -11.02
CA GLY A 3 -13.21 25.52 -11.07
C GLY A 3 -12.20 25.00 -10.05
N ASN A 4 -12.72 24.40 -8.97
CA ASN A 4 -11.93 23.70 -7.99
C ASN A 4 -11.62 22.33 -8.59
N GLY A 5 -10.64 22.29 -9.50
CA GLY A 5 -10.03 21.06 -9.97
C GLY A 5 -9.31 20.42 -8.78
N LEU A 6 -10.06 19.67 -7.97
CA LEU A 6 -9.54 18.84 -6.91
C LEU A 6 -8.50 17.91 -7.54
N ASN A 7 -7.24 18.24 -7.30
CA ASN A 7 -6.09 17.38 -7.57
C ASN A 7 -6.35 16.02 -6.95
N VAL A 8 -6.85 15.07 -7.75
CA VAL A 8 -7.10 13.68 -7.35
C VAL A 8 -5.78 12.96 -6.99
N PHE A 9 -4.63 13.58 -7.27
CA PHE A 9 -3.29 13.10 -6.93
C PHE A 9 -2.81 13.45 -5.51
N LYS A 10 -3.60 14.16 -4.69
CA LYS A 10 -3.10 14.79 -3.45
C LYS A 10 -3.20 13.94 -2.16
N ARG A 11 -3.27 12.61 -2.25
CA ARG A 11 -3.25 11.73 -1.05
C ARG A 11 -2.28 10.56 -1.06
N VAL A 12 -1.37 10.48 -2.04
CA VAL A 12 -0.29 9.47 -2.10
C VAL A 12 1.14 9.99 -1.77
N PRO A 13 1.43 11.27 -1.43
CA PRO A 13 2.81 11.65 -1.05
C PRO A 13 3.28 11.01 0.27
N ASP A 14 2.45 11.05 1.32
CA ASP A 14 2.83 10.54 2.64
C ASP A 14 2.83 9.01 2.68
N SER A 15 1.88 8.36 2.01
CA SER A 15 1.77 6.90 1.97
C SER A 15 2.98 6.25 1.31
N GLY A 16 3.59 6.88 0.29
CA GLY A 16 4.79 6.33 -0.34
C GLY A 16 6.02 6.34 0.58
N LEU A 17 6.18 7.39 1.38
CA LEU A 17 7.28 7.50 2.35
C LEU A 17 7.04 6.58 3.56
N GLU A 18 5.83 6.56 4.11
CA GLU A 18 5.47 5.63 5.18
C GLU A 18 5.60 4.17 4.72
N PHE A 19 5.12 3.82 3.53
CA PHE A 19 5.26 2.47 2.98
C PHE A 19 6.73 2.05 2.88
N LYS A 20 7.60 2.91 2.35
CA LYS A 20 9.05 2.63 2.31
C LYS A 20 9.65 2.43 3.70
N ARG A 21 9.19 3.18 4.71
CA ARG A 21 9.68 3.03 6.09
C ARG A 21 9.30 1.67 6.69
N PHE A 22 8.08 1.20 6.46
CA PHE A 22 7.62 -0.08 7.03
C PHE A 22 8.12 -1.31 6.25
N PHE A 23 8.15 -1.22 4.92
CA PHE A 23 8.42 -2.38 4.06
C PHE A 23 9.83 -2.39 3.44
N GLY A 24 10.56 -1.27 3.51
CA GLY A 24 11.92 -1.17 2.93
C GLY A 24 11.94 -1.10 1.38
N VAL A 25 10.78 -1.14 0.74
CA VAL A 25 10.58 -1.15 -0.72
C VAL A 25 9.71 0.02 -1.16
N ARG A 26 9.73 0.40 -2.44
CA ARG A 26 8.97 1.57 -2.91
C ARG A 26 7.53 1.15 -3.18
N LEU A 27 6.57 2.00 -2.79
CA LEU A 27 5.16 1.78 -3.12
C LEU A 27 4.94 1.60 -4.64
N TRP A 28 5.68 2.35 -5.46
CA TRP A 28 5.65 2.25 -6.92
C TRP A 28 6.01 0.86 -7.47
N ASP A 29 6.74 0.05 -6.71
CA ASP A 29 7.04 -1.33 -7.13
C ASP A 29 5.77 -2.19 -7.16
N PHE A 30 4.70 -1.78 -6.46
CA PHE A 30 3.42 -2.47 -6.35
C PHE A 30 2.25 -1.60 -6.84
N TRP A 31 2.50 -0.63 -7.72
CA TRP A 31 1.46 0.25 -8.22
C TRP A 31 1.19 0.02 -9.70
N SER A 32 -0.08 -0.24 -10.03
CA SER A 32 -0.60 -0.30 -11.38
C SER A 32 -1.23 1.04 -11.76
N PRO A 33 -0.84 1.66 -12.89
CA PRO A 33 -1.51 2.87 -13.38
C PRO A 33 -3.01 2.71 -13.63
N ALA A 34 -3.46 1.48 -13.92
CA ALA A 34 -4.87 1.19 -14.24
C ALA A 34 -5.71 0.81 -13.01
N PHE A 35 -5.11 0.22 -11.98
CA PHE A 35 -5.83 -0.40 -10.88
C PHE A 35 -5.40 0.07 -9.48
N GLY A 36 -4.39 0.93 -9.37
CA GLY A 36 -3.86 1.38 -8.08
C GLY A 36 -2.92 0.36 -7.44
N PHE A 37 -3.02 0.17 -6.12
CA PHE A 37 -2.16 -0.75 -5.39
C PHE A 37 -2.44 -2.22 -5.76
N ASP A 38 -1.42 -2.89 -6.26
CA ASP A 38 -1.48 -4.29 -6.69
C ASP A 38 -1.17 -5.22 -5.52
N LEU A 39 -2.22 -5.74 -4.90
CA LEU A 39 -2.13 -6.64 -3.75
C LEU A 39 -1.46 -7.98 -4.10
N VAL A 40 -1.68 -8.49 -5.32
CA VAL A 40 -1.14 -9.79 -5.74
C VAL A 40 0.37 -9.68 -5.88
N LYS A 41 0.86 -8.62 -6.52
CA LYS A 41 2.30 -8.37 -6.63
C LYS A 41 2.95 -8.13 -5.27
N PHE A 42 2.23 -7.47 -4.36
CA PHE A 42 2.70 -7.27 -3.00
C PHE A 42 2.75 -8.58 -2.20
N GLU A 43 1.76 -9.46 -2.36
CA GLU A 43 1.73 -10.79 -1.75
C GLU A 43 2.91 -11.66 -2.20
N ASP A 44 3.21 -11.67 -3.50
CA ASP A 44 4.33 -12.42 -4.08
C ASP A 44 5.69 -11.98 -3.51
N TRP A 45 5.84 -10.68 -3.23
CA TRP A 45 7.03 -10.15 -2.55
C TRP A 45 7.05 -10.52 -1.05
N LEU A 46 5.91 -10.34 -0.37
CA LEU A 46 5.82 -10.57 1.07
C LEU A 46 5.99 -12.05 1.43
N LYS A 47 5.49 -12.97 0.61
CA LYS A 47 5.51 -14.43 0.85
C LYS A 47 5.00 -14.77 2.25
N PRO A 48 3.69 -14.58 2.52
CA PRO A 48 3.11 -14.80 3.86
C PRO A 48 3.30 -16.24 4.37
N GLY A 49 3.44 -17.21 3.46
CA GLY A 49 3.74 -18.61 3.74
C GLY A 49 2.48 -19.43 4.07
N GLY A 50 2.33 -20.58 3.40
CA GLY A 50 1.39 -21.67 3.73
C GLY A 50 0.01 -21.25 4.23
N GLY A 51 -0.80 -20.61 3.38
CA GLY A 51 -2.22 -20.30 3.68
C GLY A 51 -2.46 -19.17 4.68
N ARG A 52 -1.42 -18.49 5.17
CA ARG A 52 -1.59 -17.27 5.99
C ARG A 52 -2.15 -16.13 5.15
N SER A 53 -3.02 -15.33 5.77
CA SER A 53 -3.49 -14.10 5.16
C SER A 53 -2.35 -13.08 5.06
N ILE A 54 -2.40 -12.24 4.02
CA ILE A 54 -1.46 -11.11 3.86
C ILE A 54 -1.48 -10.22 5.11
N ARG A 55 -2.67 -9.97 5.66
CA ARG A 55 -2.85 -9.12 6.86
C ARG A 55 -2.07 -9.65 8.05
N ASP A 56 -2.17 -10.95 8.33
CA ASP A 56 -1.47 -11.55 9.48
C ASP A 56 0.04 -11.54 9.28
N ALA A 57 0.51 -11.80 8.06
CA ALA A 57 1.93 -11.70 7.75
C ALA A 57 2.48 -10.27 7.89
N ILE A 58 1.74 -9.25 7.48
CA ILE A 58 2.12 -7.84 7.70
C ILE A 58 2.11 -7.53 9.20
N LEU A 59 1.06 -7.94 9.92
CA LEU A 59 0.91 -7.66 11.35
C LEU A 59 2.07 -8.24 12.15
N GLU A 60 2.45 -9.49 11.86
CA GLU A 60 3.54 -10.19 12.53
C GLU A 60 4.91 -9.57 12.23
N ARG A 61 5.18 -9.19 10.97
CA ARG A 61 6.51 -8.74 10.54
C ARG A 61 6.74 -7.23 10.64
N HIS A 62 5.69 -6.43 10.48
CA HIS A 62 5.77 -4.98 10.32
C HIS A 62 4.83 -4.21 11.27
N GLY A 63 3.93 -4.90 11.98
CA GLY A 63 3.06 -4.33 13.01
C GLY A 63 1.74 -3.74 12.47
N ALA A 64 0.86 -3.36 13.41
CA ALA A 64 -0.50 -2.91 13.11
C ALA A 64 -0.55 -1.65 12.24
N ARG A 65 0.45 -0.75 12.36
CA ARG A 65 0.52 0.46 11.54
C ARG A 65 0.77 0.14 10.06
N ALA A 66 1.59 -0.87 9.77
CA ALA A 66 1.84 -1.32 8.40
C ALA A 66 0.57 -1.93 7.77
N VAL A 67 -0.23 -2.65 8.55
CA VAL A 67 -1.54 -3.17 8.11
C VAL A 67 -2.46 -2.01 7.69
N GLN A 68 -2.58 -0.97 8.53
CA GLN A 68 -3.41 0.19 8.22
C GLN A 68 -3.00 0.91 6.92
N ILE A 69 -1.69 0.97 6.63
CA ILE A 69 -1.19 1.56 5.39
C ILE A 69 -1.71 0.77 4.18
N VAL A 70 -1.55 -0.56 4.19
CA VAL A 70 -2.01 -1.41 3.09
C VAL A 70 -3.53 -1.38 2.95
N GLU A 71 -4.28 -1.44 4.06
CA GLU A 71 -5.74 -1.32 4.04
C GLU A 71 -6.22 0.05 3.52
N THR A 72 -5.45 1.11 3.74
CA THR A 72 -5.75 2.44 3.19
C THR A 72 -5.48 2.49 1.68
N LEU A 73 -4.38 1.88 1.23
CA LEU A 73 -4.03 1.80 -0.19
C LEU A 73 -5.03 0.98 -1.01
N LEU A 74 -5.64 -0.04 -0.41
CA LEU A 74 -6.69 -0.86 -1.06
C LEU A 74 -8.04 -0.15 -1.18
N LYS A 75 -8.26 0.94 -0.45
CA LYS A 75 -9.51 1.72 -0.46
C LYS A 75 -9.40 3.00 -1.29
N ALA A 76 -8.20 3.34 -1.77
CA ALA A 76 -7.89 4.56 -2.52
C ALA A 76 -8.18 4.39 -4.01
#